data_AF-A0A1A3QMI6-F1
#
_entry.id   AF-A0A1A3QMI6-F1
#
_cell.length_a   1.000
_cell.length_b   1.000
_cell.length_c   1.000
_cell.angle_alpha   90.00
_cell.angle_beta   90.00
_cell.angle_gamma   90.00
#
_symmetry.space_group_name_H-M   'P 1'
#
loop_
_entity.id
_entity.type
_entity.pdbx_description
1 polymer ?
#
loop_
_entity_poly.entity_id
_entity_poly.type
_entity_poly.pdbx_seq_one_letter_code
_entity_poly.pdbx_strand_id
1 'polypeptide(L)'
;MSVRDESAAVRQFAAKPPFPLSKAMSRMITSEARPNWIYFVVMGVALAAVYGGFYFAEHAPAGWEHRPTVAVVGIVLVVSALVYVGWHAAGEIRIWVAGDEVTVKKRHGGVFSFGDATLGLWAYGRTTKTMGSALHLRSGTRHFVLGGRDHRVAAGARLDEPPQGYVDAWLWASDFDELLAIVGHRSTVRAHRPGPDEATRCLLYPNMELAHQVSAWGFGAKQRLWQSASQPLVALDVGGDSIRVIDASNDAVIATAPRAQVTATPETYKCRQRRYGPSYKQPPPSPVLVLRVPGVEPMPIGCQEHRGALDFSSRFAWRGTVPDRVNRPADYSVTAGDWLLLVDEFGLTARLVDRTHRAGG
;
A
#
# COMPACT_ATOMS: atom_id res chain seq x y z
N MET A 1 -16.62 33.03 38.08
CA MET A 1 -16.05 31.72 37.70
C MET A 1 -17.11 30.95 36.93
N SER A 2 -17.02 30.96 35.60
CA SER A 2 -17.89 30.21 34.70
C SER A 2 -17.09 29.03 34.18
N VAL A 3 -17.33 27.85 34.73
CA VAL A 3 -16.80 26.58 34.23
C VAL A 3 -17.52 26.31 32.90
N ARG A 4 -16.86 26.62 31.78
CA ARG A 4 -17.25 26.07 30.48
C ARG A 4 -16.81 24.61 30.46
N ASP A 5 -17.70 23.73 30.89
CA ASP A 5 -17.73 22.34 30.44
C ASP A 5 -18.18 22.35 28.96
N GLU A 6 -17.32 22.85 28.07
CA GLU A 6 -17.32 22.31 26.71
C GLU A 6 -16.74 20.91 26.84
N SER A 7 -17.63 19.94 27.09
CA SER A 7 -17.33 18.52 26.98
C SER A 7 -16.70 18.30 25.61
N ALA A 8 -15.37 18.29 25.55
CA ALA A 8 -14.61 18.17 24.32
C ALA A 8 -15.15 16.94 23.60
N ALA A 9 -15.81 17.15 22.46
CA ALA A 9 -16.50 16.09 21.75
C ALA A 9 -15.51 14.95 21.48
N VAL A 10 -15.69 13.83 22.18
CA VAL A 10 -14.82 12.67 22.06
C VAL A 10 -15.09 12.04 20.72
N ARG A 11 -14.10 12.07 19.83
CA ARG A 11 -14.20 11.45 18.51
C ARG A 11 -13.50 10.11 18.50
N GLN A 12 -14.12 9.12 17.88
CA GLN A 12 -13.57 7.76 17.82
C GLN A 12 -13.30 7.35 16.38
N PHE A 13 -12.11 6.80 16.15
CA PHE A 13 -11.69 6.22 14.89
C PHE A 13 -11.42 4.72 15.05
N ALA A 14 -11.75 3.94 14.01
CA ALA A 14 -11.52 2.50 13.96
C ALA A 14 -10.29 2.20 13.09
N ALA A 15 -9.11 2.21 13.68
CA ALA A 15 -7.88 1.91 12.97
C ALA A 15 -7.72 0.41 12.76
N LYS A 16 -7.20 0.04 11.60
CA LYS A 16 -6.86 -1.34 11.26
C LYS A 16 -5.47 -1.68 11.80
N PRO A 17 -5.25 -2.93 12.20
CA PRO A 17 -3.98 -3.35 12.74
C PRO A 17 -2.98 -3.49 11.58
N PRO A 18 -1.68 -3.39 11.85
CA PRO A 18 -0.69 -3.71 10.86
C PRO A 18 -0.69 -5.21 10.61
N PHE A 19 -0.22 -5.60 9.43
CA PHE A 19 -0.02 -7.01 9.12
C PHE A 19 0.93 -7.66 10.16
N PRO A 20 0.65 -8.87 10.67
CA PRO A 20 1.57 -9.58 11.56
C PRO A 20 2.96 -9.68 10.95
N LEU A 21 4.03 -9.44 11.72
CA LEU A 21 5.42 -9.41 11.25
C LEU A 21 5.80 -8.22 10.35
N SER A 22 4.91 -7.29 10.02
CA SER A 22 5.25 -6.12 9.19
C SER A 22 6.44 -5.31 9.72
N LYS A 23 6.61 -5.18 11.04
CA LYS A 23 7.79 -4.54 11.67
C LYS A 23 9.09 -5.31 11.47
N ALA A 24 9.02 -6.64 11.51
CA ALA A 24 10.18 -7.50 11.23
C ALA A 24 10.51 -7.47 9.73
N MET A 25 9.47 -7.54 8.88
CA MET A 25 9.59 -7.46 7.43
C MET A 25 10.15 -6.12 6.97
N SER A 26 9.67 -4.99 7.51
CA SER A 26 10.15 -3.67 7.10
C SER A 26 11.64 -3.51 7.39
N ARG A 27 12.09 -3.91 8.60
CA ARG A 27 13.51 -3.91 8.98
C ARG A 27 14.37 -4.79 8.07
N MET A 28 13.84 -5.93 7.64
CA MET A 28 14.56 -6.87 6.77
C MET A 28 14.52 -6.46 5.28
N ILE A 29 13.46 -5.78 4.83
CA ILE A 29 13.34 -5.26 3.46
C ILE A 29 14.24 -4.03 3.26
N THR A 30 14.46 -3.22 4.30
CA THR A 30 15.38 -2.08 4.23
C THR A 30 16.85 -2.49 4.08
N SER A 31 17.21 -3.72 4.46
CA SER A 31 18.59 -4.22 4.46
C SER A 31 18.87 -5.13 3.24
N GLU A 32 18.93 -4.59 2.02
CA GLU A 32 19.46 -5.20 0.76
C GLU A 32 19.03 -6.65 0.36
N ALA A 33 18.27 -7.36 1.19
CA ALA A 33 17.95 -8.76 1.05
C ALA A 33 16.66 -8.87 0.23
N ARG A 34 16.85 -9.39 -0.98
CA ARG A 34 15.85 -9.57 -2.05
C ARG A 34 14.47 -9.99 -1.51
N PRO A 35 13.36 -9.47 -2.08
CA PRO A 35 11.97 -9.76 -1.68
C PRO A 35 11.56 -11.25 -1.69
N ASN A 36 12.41 -12.16 -2.15
CA ASN A 36 12.16 -13.61 -2.10
C ASN A 36 12.37 -14.23 -0.71
N TRP A 37 12.98 -13.55 0.26
CA TRP A 37 13.29 -14.19 1.56
C TRP A 37 12.05 -14.51 2.40
N ILE A 38 10.96 -13.72 2.32
CA ILE A 38 9.69 -14.03 2.99
C ILE A 38 9.12 -15.35 2.46
N TYR A 39 9.20 -15.55 1.14
CA TYR A 39 8.84 -16.81 0.51
C TYR A 39 9.75 -17.94 1.00
N PHE A 40 11.06 -17.72 1.14
CA PHE A 40 11.98 -18.71 1.71
C PHE A 40 11.73 -19.01 3.19
N VAL A 41 11.28 -18.05 3.99
CA VAL A 41 10.96 -18.26 5.41
C VAL A 41 9.65 -19.00 5.57
N VAL A 42 8.59 -18.58 4.88
CA VAL A 42 7.30 -19.28 4.89
C VAL A 42 7.46 -20.69 4.31
N MET A 43 8.18 -20.83 3.19
CA MET A 43 8.45 -22.12 2.59
C MET A 43 9.41 -22.94 3.45
N GLY A 44 10.37 -22.33 4.14
CA GLY A 44 11.27 -23.00 5.08
C GLY A 44 10.53 -23.53 6.30
N VAL A 45 9.60 -22.75 6.88
CA VAL A 45 8.73 -23.19 7.98
C VAL A 45 7.78 -24.29 7.52
N ALA A 46 7.18 -24.15 6.33
CA ALA A 46 6.33 -25.18 5.75
C ALA A 46 7.11 -26.47 5.47
N LEU A 47 8.31 -26.37 4.88
CA LEU A 47 9.21 -27.51 4.66
C LEU A 47 9.61 -28.14 5.99
N ALA A 48 9.98 -27.34 7.00
CA ALA A 48 10.38 -27.85 8.31
C ALA A 48 9.20 -28.55 9.02
N ALA A 49 7.97 -28.05 8.88
CA ALA A 49 6.79 -28.71 9.41
C ALA A 49 6.49 -30.04 8.69
N VAL A 50 6.63 -30.06 7.36
CA VAL A 50 6.42 -31.26 6.54
C VAL A 50 7.51 -32.30 6.81
N TYR A 51 8.78 -31.91 6.71
CA TYR A 51 9.93 -32.79 6.98
C TYR A 51 9.99 -33.20 8.44
N GLY A 52 9.69 -32.31 9.38
CA GLY A 52 9.58 -32.64 10.79
C GLY A 52 8.49 -33.68 11.04
N GLY A 53 7.34 -33.56 10.36
CA GLY A 53 6.28 -34.55 10.39
C GLY A 53 6.72 -35.92 9.84
N PHE A 54 7.41 -35.94 8.70
CA PHE A 54 7.97 -37.17 8.12
C PHE A 54 9.05 -37.80 9.01
N TYR A 55 10.00 -37.00 9.49
CA TYR A 55 11.07 -37.47 10.37
C TYR A 55 10.52 -38.09 11.66
N PHE A 56 9.54 -37.43 12.29
CA PHE A 56 8.86 -37.98 13.46
C PHE A 56 8.07 -39.25 13.16
N ALA A 57 7.49 -39.38 11.95
CA ALA A 57 6.79 -40.60 11.55
C ALA A 57 7.77 -41.78 11.35
N GLU A 58 8.95 -41.52 10.77
CA GLU A 58 9.99 -42.54 10.54
C GLU A 58 10.72 -42.96 11.83
N HIS A 59 10.90 -42.04 12.78
CA HIS A 59 11.60 -42.30 14.04
C HIS A 59 10.65 -42.55 15.21
N ALA A 60 9.36 -42.77 14.92
CA ALA A 60 8.41 -43.11 15.95
C ALA A 60 8.76 -44.48 16.57
N PRO A 61 8.69 -44.64 17.90
CA PRO A 61 8.90 -45.93 18.54
C PRO A 61 7.93 -46.99 18.01
N ALA A 62 8.39 -48.24 17.90
CA ALA A 62 7.58 -49.38 17.47
C ALA A 62 6.27 -49.45 18.29
N GLY A 63 5.13 -49.45 17.60
CA GLY A 63 3.78 -49.40 18.22
C GLY A 63 3.00 -48.09 18.04
N TRP A 64 3.59 -47.05 17.46
CA TRP A 64 2.91 -45.79 17.10
C TRP A 64 2.43 -45.72 15.64
N GLU A 65 2.64 -46.80 14.89
CA GLU A 65 2.56 -46.90 13.42
C GLU A 65 1.14 -46.79 12.85
N HIS A 66 0.11 -46.72 13.71
CA HIS A 66 -1.30 -46.73 13.29
C HIS A 66 -2.11 -45.54 13.81
N ARG A 67 -1.48 -44.55 14.43
CA ARG A 67 -2.23 -43.39 14.95
C ARG A 67 -2.07 -42.19 14.01
N PRO A 68 -3.14 -41.71 13.35
CA PRO A 68 -3.11 -40.49 12.53
C PRO A 68 -2.78 -39.20 13.32
N THR A 69 -2.36 -39.33 14.58
CA THR A 69 -2.11 -38.24 15.53
C THR A 69 -1.05 -37.25 15.06
N VAL A 70 0.05 -37.68 14.43
CA VAL A 70 1.12 -36.75 14.05
C VAL A 70 0.69 -35.81 12.91
N ALA A 71 0.07 -36.36 11.86
CA ALA A 71 -0.47 -35.55 10.76
C ALA A 71 -1.60 -34.62 11.25
N VAL A 72 -2.46 -35.11 12.14
CA VAL A 72 -3.52 -34.30 12.75
C VAL A 72 -2.93 -33.15 13.57
N VAL A 73 -1.88 -33.38 14.38
CA VAL A 73 -1.21 -32.33 15.16
C VAL A 73 -0.59 -31.28 14.22
N GLY A 74 0.08 -31.70 13.15
CA GLY A 74 0.64 -30.78 12.15
C GLY A 74 -0.42 -29.89 11.50
N ILE A 75 -1.53 -30.49 11.05
CA ILE A 75 -2.67 -29.76 10.48
C ILE A 75 -3.28 -28.80 11.51
N VAL A 76 -3.50 -29.25 12.75
CA VAL A 76 -4.07 -28.43 13.82
C VAL A 76 -3.16 -27.23 14.12
N LEU A 77 -1.85 -27.39 14.15
CA LEU A 77 -0.91 -26.29 14.35
C LEU A 77 -0.95 -25.28 13.20
N VAL A 78 -0.97 -25.74 11.94
CA VAL A 78 -1.07 -24.87 10.76
C VAL A 78 -2.40 -24.11 10.75
N VAL A 79 -3.52 -24.81 10.97
CA VAL A 79 -4.85 -24.20 11.03
C VAL A 79 -4.93 -23.20 12.19
N SER A 80 -4.42 -23.54 13.37
CA SER A 80 -4.39 -22.64 14.52
C SER A 80 -3.55 -21.40 14.26
N ALA A 81 -2.40 -21.55 13.59
CA ALA A 81 -1.57 -20.42 13.17
C ALA A 81 -2.28 -19.52 12.15
N LEU A 82 -2.96 -20.09 11.15
CA LEU A 82 -3.75 -19.34 10.17
C LEU A 82 -4.94 -18.61 10.81
N VAL A 83 -5.67 -19.27 11.72
CA VAL A 83 -6.77 -18.67 12.48
C VAL A 83 -6.24 -17.55 13.37
N TYR A 84 -5.12 -17.75 14.06
CA TYR A 84 -4.47 -16.73 14.88
C TYR A 84 -4.06 -15.50 14.04
N VAL A 85 -3.43 -15.72 12.88
CA VAL A 85 -3.05 -14.65 11.95
C VAL A 85 -4.29 -13.92 11.43
N GLY A 86 -5.33 -14.64 11.03
CA GLY A 86 -6.59 -14.07 10.55
C GLY A 86 -7.30 -13.24 11.62
N TRP A 87 -7.36 -13.74 12.86
CA TRP A 87 -7.96 -13.03 13.99
C TRP A 87 -7.19 -11.76 14.33
N HIS A 88 -5.85 -11.81 14.31
CA HIS A 88 -5.02 -10.62 14.51
C HIS A 88 -5.14 -9.60 13.39
N ALA A 89 -5.33 -10.04 12.14
CA ALA A 89 -5.53 -9.14 11.00
C ALA A 89 -6.93 -8.48 11.00
N ALA A 90 -7.93 -9.13 11.60
CA ALA A 90 -9.31 -8.64 11.65
C ALA A 90 -9.60 -7.69 12.84
N GLY A 91 -8.76 -7.71 13.88
CA GLY A 91 -8.99 -6.91 15.09
C GLY A 91 -8.89 -5.41 14.84
N GLU A 92 -9.81 -4.61 15.37
CA GLU A 92 -9.76 -3.14 15.24
C GLU A 92 -9.09 -2.49 16.45
N ILE A 93 -8.29 -1.46 16.20
CA ILE A 93 -7.67 -0.61 17.21
C ILE A 93 -8.50 0.66 17.31
N ARG A 94 -9.19 0.83 18.44
CA ARG A 94 -9.96 2.06 18.70
C ARG A 94 -9.04 3.18 19.12
N ILE A 95 -9.13 4.29 18.40
CA ILE A 95 -8.40 5.52 18.68
C ILE A 95 -9.44 6.54 19.13
N TRP A 96 -9.27 7.07 20.34
CA TRP A 96 -10.12 8.12 20.89
C TRP A 96 -9.36 9.43 20.93
N VAL A 97 -9.99 10.49 20.47
CA VAL A 97 -9.44 11.83 20.48
C VAL A 97 -10.29 12.68 21.41
N ALA A 98 -9.65 13.20 22.46
CA ALA A 98 -10.29 14.05 23.46
C ALA A 98 -9.33 15.19 23.81
N GLY A 99 -9.73 16.44 23.54
CA GLY A 99 -8.85 17.59 23.71
C GLY A 99 -7.54 17.43 22.92
N ASP A 100 -6.40 17.71 23.55
CA ASP A 100 -5.09 17.67 22.89
C ASP A 100 -4.43 16.27 22.93
N GLU A 101 -5.20 15.24 23.27
CA GLU A 101 -4.70 13.90 23.50
C GLU A 101 -5.40 12.84 22.65
N VAL A 102 -4.61 11.84 22.26
CA VAL A 102 -5.05 10.60 21.62
C VAL A 102 -4.87 9.46 22.58
N THR A 103 -5.96 8.78 22.89
CA THR A 103 -5.93 7.52 23.63
C THR A 103 -6.05 6.36 22.65
N VAL A 104 -5.03 5.51 22.61
CA VAL A 104 -5.04 4.29 21.79
C VAL A 104 -5.37 3.10 22.68
N LYS A 105 -6.53 2.45 22.48
CA LYS A 105 -6.91 1.26 23.26
C LYS A 105 -6.34 0.00 22.63
N LYS A 106 -5.15 -0.42 23.08
CA LYS A 106 -4.48 -1.68 22.70
C LYS A 106 -3.85 -2.31 23.95
N ARG A 107 -3.35 -3.56 23.86
CA ARG A 107 -2.61 -4.24 24.95
C ARG A 107 -1.43 -3.42 25.51
N HIS A 108 -0.88 -2.52 24.69
CA HIS A 108 0.14 -1.52 25.08
C HIS A 108 -0.34 -0.09 24.78
N GLY A 109 -1.64 0.14 24.96
CA GLY A 109 -2.26 1.43 24.75
C GLY A 109 -1.66 2.53 25.63
N GLY A 110 -1.70 3.76 25.12
CA GLY A 110 -1.19 4.92 25.81
C GLY A 110 -1.98 6.17 25.44
N VAL A 111 -1.81 7.19 26.26
CA VAL A 111 -2.23 8.55 25.97
C VAL A 111 -1.05 9.27 25.35
N PHE A 112 -1.27 9.88 24.18
CA PHE A 112 -0.27 10.62 23.43
C PHE A 112 -0.76 12.05 23.22
N SER A 113 0.10 13.03 23.45
CA SER A 113 -0.20 14.44 23.17
C SER A 113 0.03 14.77 21.70
N PHE A 114 -0.75 15.71 21.15
CA PHE A 114 -0.50 16.28 19.83
C PHE A 114 0.64 17.30 19.79
N GLY A 115 1.11 17.79 20.94
CA GLY A 115 2.13 18.85 20.99
C GLY A 115 3.45 18.47 20.30
N ASP A 116 3.82 17.20 20.40
CA ASP A 116 5.03 16.63 19.79
C ASP A 116 4.72 15.75 18.57
N ALA A 117 3.52 15.88 18.00
CA ALA A 117 3.15 15.11 16.82
C ALA A 117 3.97 15.57 15.62
N THR A 118 4.46 14.60 14.83
CA THR A 118 5.21 14.87 13.60
C THR A 118 4.63 14.03 12.46
N LEU A 119 4.83 14.48 11.22
CA LEU A 119 4.36 13.78 10.03
C LEU A 119 5.54 13.26 9.22
N GLY A 120 5.41 12.04 8.71
CA GLY A 120 6.35 11.41 7.79
C GLY A 120 5.63 10.73 6.62
N LEU A 121 6.42 10.18 5.69
CA LEU A 121 5.90 9.37 4.61
C LEU A 121 5.71 7.92 5.08
N TRP A 122 4.59 7.29 4.76
CA TRP A 122 4.42 5.84 4.95
C TRP A 122 4.71 5.13 3.63
N ALA A 123 5.87 4.48 3.52
CA ALA A 123 6.32 3.82 2.30
C ALA A 123 7.04 2.50 2.57
N TYR A 124 6.71 1.46 1.82
CA TYR A 124 7.44 0.20 1.83
C TYR A 124 8.66 0.24 0.90
N GLY A 125 9.77 -0.34 1.35
CA GLY A 125 11.04 -0.27 0.62
C GLY A 125 11.68 1.12 0.72
N ARG A 126 12.78 1.34 0.00
CA ARG A 126 13.57 2.59 0.07
C ARG A 126 12.83 3.89 -0.34
N THR A 127 11.55 3.79 -0.74
CA THR A 127 10.57 4.84 -1.18
C THR A 127 9.69 4.36 -2.34
N THR A 128 9.91 3.13 -2.84
CA THR A 128 9.30 2.62 -4.09
C THR A 128 7.79 2.47 -4.04
N LYS A 129 7.21 2.24 -2.85
CA LYS A 129 5.78 1.98 -2.66
C LYS A 129 5.22 2.82 -1.52
N THR A 130 4.87 4.06 -1.83
CA THR A 130 4.18 4.94 -0.89
C THR A 130 2.75 4.44 -0.67
N MET A 131 2.45 4.11 0.58
CA MET A 131 1.12 3.70 1.04
C MET A 131 0.28 4.91 1.48
N GLY A 132 0.94 6.00 1.86
CA GLY A 132 0.33 7.26 2.26
C GLY A 132 1.26 8.04 3.20
N SER A 133 0.71 8.66 4.24
CA SER A 133 1.47 9.38 5.27
C SER A 133 1.46 8.63 6.60
N ALA A 134 2.35 9.02 7.51
CA ALA A 134 2.44 8.46 8.85
C ALA A 134 2.47 9.59 9.89
N LEU A 135 1.55 9.57 10.83
CA LEU A 135 1.52 10.46 12.00
C LEU A 135 2.28 9.78 13.15
N HIS A 136 3.33 10.43 13.62
CA HIS A 136 4.18 9.98 14.71
C HIS A 136 3.72 10.66 16.00
N LEU A 137 3.34 9.86 16.99
CA LEU A 137 2.89 10.30 18.30
C LEU A 137 3.88 9.83 19.36
N ARG A 138 4.40 10.76 20.17
CA ARG A 138 5.42 10.49 21.20
C ARG A 138 4.88 10.79 22.60
N SER A 139 5.25 9.96 23.58
CA SER A 139 4.89 10.11 25.00
C SER A 139 6.01 9.50 25.85
N GLY A 140 6.99 10.33 26.22
CA GLY A 140 8.21 9.87 26.89
C GLY A 140 8.98 8.87 26.02
N THR A 141 9.20 7.65 26.54
CA THR A 141 9.86 6.56 25.82
C THR A 141 8.96 5.81 24.84
N ARG A 142 7.66 6.12 24.83
CA ARG A 142 6.68 5.45 23.96
C ARG A 142 6.53 6.21 22.65
N HIS A 143 6.49 5.47 21.56
CA HIS A 143 6.28 5.96 20.21
C HIS A 143 5.19 5.13 19.55
N PHE A 144 4.23 5.79 18.94
CA PHE A 144 3.15 5.18 18.20
C PHE A 144 3.06 5.83 16.81
N VAL A 145 3.07 5.02 15.76
CA VAL A 145 2.96 5.50 14.38
C VAL A 145 1.62 5.10 13.80
N LEU A 146 0.82 6.07 13.40
CA LEU A 146 -0.48 5.88 12.76
C LEU A 146 -0.38 6.20 11.27
N GLY A 147 -0.60 5.21 10.40
CA GLY A 147 -0.61 5.41 8.95
C GLY A 147 -1.94 5.95 8.43
N GLY A 148 -1.91 6.95 7.55
CA GLY A 148 -3.04 7.33 6.71
C GLY A 148 -2.91 6.64 5.36
N ARG A 149 -3.62 5.52 5.17
CA ARG A 149 -3.57 4.76 3.91
C ARG A 149 -4.26 5.56 2.81
N ASP A 150 -3.61 5.67 1.66
CA ASP A 150 -4.02 6.48 0.51
C ASP A 150 -4.04 8.01 0.77
N HIS A 151 -3.64 8.46 1.97
CA HIS A 151 -3.52 9.88 2.28
C HIS A 151 -2.39 10.52 1.48
N ARG A 152 -2.65 11.68 0.88
CA ARG A 152 -1.68 12.46 0.11
C ARG A 152 -1.25 13.70 0.88
N VAL A 153 0.05 13.97 0.86
CA VAL A 153 0.64 15.13 1.51
C VAL A 153 0.70 16.25 0.47
N ALA A 154 0.21 17.45 0.80
CA ALA A 154 0.31 18.61 -0.09
C ALA A 154 1.77 18.95 -0.41
N ALA A 155 2.04 19.58 -1.56
CA ALA A 155 3.39 19.79 -2.08
C ALA A 155 4.30 20.64 -1.15
N GLY A 156 3.71 21.42 -0.24
CA GLY A 156 4.43 22.21 0.78
C GLY A 156 4.32 21.69 2.21
N ALA A 157 3.65 20.55 2.45
CA ALA A 157 3.49 20.06 3.81
C ALA A 157 4.82 19.50 4.35
N ARG A 158 5.17 19.96 5.55
CA ARG A 158 6.44 19.62 6.21
C ARG A 158 6.41 18.18 6.69
N LEU A 159 7.37 17.39 6.20
CA LEU A 159 7.62 16.02 6.66
C LEU A 159 8.85 16.03 7.56
N ASP A 160 8.61 15.97 8.86
CA ASP A 160 9.66 16.04 9.90
C ASP A 160 10.26 14.66 10.22
N GLU A 161 9.61 13.59 9.77
CA GLU A 161 10.04 12.22 10.04
C GLU A 161 10.53 11.52 8.75
N PRO A 162 11.56 10.67 8.85
CA PRO A 162 12.02 9.89 7.72
C PRO A 162 10.91 8.93 7.23
N PRO A 163 10.92 8.55 5.94
CA PRO A 163 9.98 7.56 5.42
C PRO A 163 9.98 6.28 6.25
N GLN A 164 8.78 5.86 6.64
CA GLN A 164 8.58 4.77 7.57
C GLN A 164 7.95 3.58 6.85
N GLY A 165 8.60 2.41 6.93
CA GLY A 165 8.12 1.15 6.31
C GLY A 165 7.14 0.34 7.14
N TYR A 166 6.78 0.82 8.34
CA TYR A 166 5.88 0.14 9.26
C TYR A 166 5.12 1.13 10.13
N VAL A 167 3.84 0.87 10.34
CA VAL A 167 2.95 1.65 11.21
C VAL A 167 2.33 0.73 12.26
N ASP A 168 2.01 1.23 13.45
CA ASP A 168 1.43 0.46 14.56
C ASP A 168 -0.09 0.24 14.43
N ALA A 169 -0.73 1.07 13.61
CA ALA A 169 -2.10 1.00 13.13
C ALA A 169 -2.23 1.87 11.87
N TRP A 170 -3.31 1.72 11.12
CA TRP A 170 -3.61 2.61 10.00
C TRP A 170 -5.10 2.92 9.86
N LEU A 171 -5.40 4.08 9.30
CA LEU A 171 -6.73 4.56 8.96
C LEU A 171 -6.86 4.73 7.45
N TRP A 172 -8.08 4.72 6.94
CA TRP A 172 -8.34 5.16 5.56
C TRP A 172 -8.13 6.68 5.44
N ALA A 173 -7.80 7.14 4.23
CA ALA A 173 -7.49 8.55 3.96
C ALA A 173 -8.53 9.52 4.55
N SER A 174 -9.82 9.25 4.41
CA SER A 174 -10.91 10.11 4.96
C SER A 174 -10.89 10.22 6.48
N ASP A 175 -10.72 9.10 7.18
CA ASP A 175 -10.68 9.09 8.65
C ASP A 175 -9.39 9.75 9.14
N PHE A 176 -8.31 9.57 8.37
CA PHE A 176 -7.02 10.16 8.67
C PHE A 176 -6.98 11.67 8.39
N ASP A 177 -7.59 12.14 7.30
CA ASP A 177 -7.80 13.56 6.98
C ASP A 177 -8.55 14.25 8.13
N GLU A 178 -9.62 13.61 8.60
CA GLU A 178 -10.42 14.11 9.71
C GLU A 178 -9.64 14.16 11.03
N LEU A 179 -8.85 13.13 11.31
CA LEU A 179 -7.93 13.12 12.45
C LEU A 179 -6.89 14.25 12.34
N LEU A 180 -6.26 14.41 11.17
CA LEU A 180 -5.27 15.46 10.92
C LEU A 180 -5.87 16.85 11.00
N ALA A 181 -7.12 17.03 10.58
CA ALA A 181 -7.83 18.28 10.80
C ALA A 181 -7.89 18.59 12.30
N ILE A 182 -8.26 17.63 13.14
CA ILE A 182 -8.29 17.82 14.60
C ILE A 182 -6.89 18.13 15.16
N VAL A 183 -5.87 17.41 14.70
CA VAL A 183 -4.45 17.57 15.12
C VAL A 183 -3.89 18.93 14.70
N GLY A 184 -4.17 19.38 13.48
CA GLY A 184 -3.61 20.59 12.88
C GLY A 184 -4.11 21.88 13.52
N HIS A 185 -5.29 21.86 14.15
CA HIS A 185 -5.77 23.00 14.97
C HIS A 185 -4.99 23.14 16.28
N ARG A 186 -4.27 22.09 16.71
CA ARG A 186 -3.73 21.92 18.06
C ARG A 186 -2.21 21.69 18.09
N SER A 187 -1.57 21.57 16.94
CA SER A 187 -0.15 21.25 16.80
C SER A 187 0.49 22.03 15.65
N THR A 188 1.81 21.91 15.51
CA THR A 188 2.57 22.48 14.39
C THR A 188 2.43 21.65 13.10
N VAL A 189 1.75 20.49 13.16
CA VAL A 189 1.55 19.60 12.01
C VAL A 189 0.58 20.25 11.03
N ARG A 190 1.11 20.87 9.98
CA ARG A 190 0.33 21.35 8.84
C ARG A 190 0.22 20.26 7.78
N ALA A 191 -0.67 19.31 8.03
CA ALA A 191 -1.07 18.30 7.06
C ALA A 191 -2.45 18.66 6.54
N HIS A 192 -2.52 19.57 5.58
CA HIS A 192 -3.77 19.83 4.86
C HIS A 192 -3.80 19.01 3.58
N ARG A 193 -5.01 18.65 3.16
CA ARG A 193 -5.27 18.08 1.84
C ARG A 193 -4.92 19.15 0.78
N PRO A 194 -4.41 18.77 -0.40
CA PRO A 194 -4.28 19.73 -1.50
C PRO A 194 -5.62 20.46 -1.72
N GLY A 195 -5.56 21.78 -1.85
CA GLY A 195 -6.75 22.57 -2.17
C GLY A 195 -7.29 22.20 -3.56
N PRO A 196 -8.58 22.45 -3.86
CA PRO A 196 -9.17 22.14 -5.17
C PRO A 196 -8.46 22.87 -6.33
N ASP A 197 -7.88 24.03 -6.06
CA ASP A 197 -7.14 24.83 -7.04
C ASP A 197 -5.63 24.54 -7.05
N GLU A 198 -5.13 23.74 -6.11
CA GLU A 198 -3.71 23.39 -6.01
C GLU A 198 -3.39 22.23 -6.96
N ALA A 199 -2.45 22.45 -7.87
CA ALA A 199 -1.99 21.38 -8.76
C ALA A 199 -1.42 20.22 -7.94
N THR A 200 -2.03 19.05 -8.08
CA THR A 200 -1.58 17.88 -7.34
C THR A 200 -0.60 17.07 -8.17
N ARG A 201 0.64 16.96 -7.68
CA ARG A 201 1.71 16.20 -8.32
C ARG A 201 1.55 14.69 -8.09
N CYS A 202 1.47 13.93 -9.16
CA CYS A 202 1.47 12.47 -9.16
C CYS A 202 2.80 11.96 -9.70
N LEU A 203 3.47 11.05 -8.98
CA LEU A 203 4.78 10.53 -9.38
C LEU A 203 4.61 9.19 -10.10
N LEU A 204 5.15 9.11 -11.32
CA LEU A 204 5.06 7.93 -12.17
C LEU A 204 6.38 7.16 -12.12
N TYR A 205 6.31 5.97 -11.54
CA TYR A 205 7.44 5.06 -11.41
C TYR A 205 7.42 4.01 -12.52
N PRO A 206 8.57 3.42 -12.87
CA PRO A 206 8.60 2.26 -13.77
C PRO A 206 7.68 1.16 -13.28
N ASN A 207 6.82 0.61 -14.14
CA ASN A 207 5.96 -0.50 -13.74
C ASN A 207 6.77 -1.78 -13.55
N MET A 208 6.73 -2.34 -12.34
CA MET A 208 7.42 -3.59 -12.03
C MET A 208 6.88 -4.81 -12.78
N GLU A 209 5.67 -4.73 -13.34
CA GLU A 209 5.16 -5.79 -14.22
C GLU A 209 5.99 -5.97 -15.50
N LEU A 210 6.71 -4.92 -15.94
CA LEU A 210 7.65 -5.02 -17.06
C LEU A 210 8.76 -6.05 -16.78
N ALA A 211 9.12 -6.27 -15.51
CA ALA A 211 10.10 -7.29 -15.13
C ALA A 211 9.67 -8.71 -15.52
N HIS A 212 8.36 -8.97 -15.58
CA HIS A 212 7.82 -10.26 -16.03
C HIS A 212 7.96 -10.47 -17.53
N GLN A 213 8.09 -9.40 -18.31
CA GLN A 213 8.29 -9.48 -19.76
C GLN A 213 9.75 -9.65 -20.15
N VAL A 214 10.67 -9.19 -19.30
CA VAL A 214 12.09 -9.39 -19.53
C VAL A 214 12.40 -10.89 -19.46
N SER A 215 13.08 -11.39 -20.50
CA SER A 215 13.56 -12.77 -20.61
C SER A 215 14.21 -13.25 -19.31
N ALA A 216 14.12 -14.56 -19.03
CA ALA A 216 14.83 -15.19 -17.91
C ALA A 216 16.34 -14.91 -17.94
N TRP A 217 16.91 -14.72 -19.14
CA TRP A 217 18.32 -14.43 -19.38
C TRP A 217 18.66 -12.93 -19.36
N GLY A 218 17.65 -12.06 -19.30
CA GLY A 218 17.81 -10.59 -19.30
C GLY A 218 18.12 -10.01 -17.91
N PHE A 219 19.04 -10.63 -17.16
CA PHE A 219 19.33 -10.28 -15.77
C PHE A 219 19.68 -8.79 -15.59
N GLY A 220 20.51 -8.22 -16.47
CA GLY A 220 20.90 -6.81 -16.39
C GLY A 220 19.73 -5.84 -16.63
N ALA A 221 18.78 -6.16 -17.51
CA ALA A 221 17.59 -5.35 -17.71
C ALA A 221 16.65 -5.43 -16.51
N LYS A 222 16.47 -6.61 -15.92
CA LYS A 222 15.72 -6.76 -14.66
C LYS A 222 16.36 -5.95 -13.55
N GLN A 223 17.67 -6.10 -13.33
CA GLN A 223 18.39 -5.40 -12.27
C GLN A 223 18.27 -3.88 -12.42
N ARG A 224 18.42 -3.34 -13.64
CA ARG A 224 18.22 -1.91 -13.90
C ARG A 224 16.79 -1.46 -13.55
N LEU A 225 15.78 -2.23 -13.95
CA LEU A 225 14.39 -1.92 -13.60
C LEU A 225 14.16 -1.95 -12.08
N TRP A 226 14.74 -2.93 -11.36
CA TRP A 226 14.66 -2.98 -9.90
C TRP A 226 15.35 -1.80 -9.21
N GLN A 227 16.47 -1.31 -9.79
CA GLN A 227 17.18 -0.15 -9.28
C GLN A 227 16.38 1.14 -9.52
N SER A 228 15.80 1.31 -10.71
CA SER A 228 15.01 2.49 -11.07
C SER A 228 13.58 2.47 -10.53
N ALA A 229 13.09 1.34 -10.01
CA ALA A 229 11.74 1.20 -9.43
C ALA A 229 11.42 2.22 -8.33
N SER A 230 12.45 2.77 -7.68
CA SER A 230 12.34 3.76 -6.60
C SER A 230 12.36 5.20 -7.07
N GLN A 231 12.74 5.42 -8.32
CA GLN A 231 12.94 6.74 -8.90
C GLN A 231 11.78 7.03 -9.85
N PRO A 232 11.01 8.09 -9.61
CA PRO A 232 10.01 8.51 -10.58
C PRO A 232 10.71 8.90 -11.88
N LEU A 233 10.14 8.50 -13.02
CA LEU A 233 10.63 8.90 -14.34
C LEU A 233 9.91 10.14 -14.84
N VAL A 234 8.61 10.24 -14.52
CA VAL A 234 7.73 11.32 -14.97
C VAL A 234 6.89 11.77 -13.77
N ALA A 235 6.57 13.05 -13.72
CA ALA A 235 5.58 13.60 -12.82
C ALA A 235 4.41 14.15 -13.65
N LEU A 236 3.19 13.95 -13.15
CA LEU A 236 1.98 14.57 -13.67
C LEU A 236 1.50 15.61 -12.65
N ASP A 237 1.55 16.89 -13.01
CA ASP A 237 0.88 17.93 -12.22
C ASP A 237 -0.55 18.06 -12.74
N VAL A 238 -1.51 17.62 -11.94
CA VAL A 238 -2.94 17.66 -12.25
C VAL A 238 -3.56 18.86 -11.54
N GLY A 239 -3.76 19.96 -12.27
CA GLY A 239 -4.46 21.14 -11.77
C GLY A 239 -5.91 21.20 -12.26
N GLY A 240 -6.65 22.21 -11.78
CA GLY A 240 -8.05 22.42 -12.17
C GLY A 240 -8.25 22.54 -13.69
N ASP A 241 -7.44 23.38 -14.34
CA ASP A 241 -7.62 23.74 -15.75
C ASP A 241 -6.60 23.11 -16.71
N SER A 242 -5.47 22.64 -16.20
CA SER A 242 -4.38 22.12 -17.03
C SER A 242 -3.66 20.95 -16.39
N ILE A 243 -3.09 20.11 -17.25
CA ILE A 243 -2.26 18.97 -16.87
C ILE A 243 -0.88 19.17 -17.49
N ARG A 244 0.16 19.00 -16.66
CA ARG A 244 1.55 19.12 -17.09
C ARG A 244 2.23 17.77 -16.93
N VAL A 245 2.98 17.38 -17.96
CA VAL A 245 3.86 16.22 -17.94
C VAL A 245 5.27 16.76 -17.74
N ILE A 246 5.94 16.30 -16.68
CA ILE A 246 7.22 16.84 -16.22
C ILE A 246 8.22 15.69 -16.12
N ASP A 247 9.45 15.90 -16.58
CA ASP A 247 10.55 14.97 -16.32
C ASP A 247 10.92 15.04 -14.84
N ALA A 248 10.75 13.92 -14.13
CA ALA A 248 10.94 13.88 -12.69
C ALA A 248 12.41 13.98 -12.26
N SER A 249 13.36 13.85 -13.19
CA SER A 249 14.80 13.93 -12.89
C SER A 249 15.34 15.36 -12.83
N ASN A 250 14.72 16.28 -13.56
CA ASN A 250 15.21 17.65 -13.75
C ASN A 250 14.11 18.73 -13.70
N ASP A 251 12.86 18.34 -13.38
CA ASP A 251 11.67 19.19 -13.34
C ASP A 251 11.36 19.93 -14.66
N ALA A 252 11.93 19.49 -15.80
CA ALA A 252 11.64 20.07 -17.10
C ALA A 252 10.23 19.69 -17.58
N VAL A 253 9.47 20.68 -18.03
CA VAL A 253 8.13 20.47 -18.58
C VAL A 253 8.25 19.84 -19.96
N ILE A 254 7.77 18.60 -20.10
CA ILE A 254 7.72 17.87 -21.36
C ILE A 254 6.54 18.36 -22.20
N ALA A 255 5.38 18.48 -21.57
CA ALA A 255 4.16 18.97 -22.22
C ALA A 255 3.21 19.63 -21.21
N THR A 256 2.34 20.48 -21.71
CA THR A 256 1.24 21.07 -20.96
C THR A 256 0.02 21.12 -21.86
N ALA A 257 -1.12 20.69 -21.35
CA ALA A 257 -2.37 20.73 -22.10
C ALA A 257 -3.52 21.16 -21.19
N PRO A 258 -4.54 21.85 -21.73
CA PRO A 258 -5.80 22.06 -21.02
C PRO A 258 -6.42 20.71 -20.65
N ARG A 259 -7.00 20.60 -19.45
CA ARG A 259 -7.62 19.37 -18.96
C ARG A 259 -8.66 18.81 -19.93
N ALA A 260 -9.45 19.69 -20.57
CA ALA A 260 -10.46 19.33 -21.56
C ALA A 260 -9.90 18.62 -22.81
N GLN A 261 -8.60 18.75 -23.09
CA GLN A 261 -7.92 18.10 -24.23
C GLN A 261 -7.21 16.80 -23.81
N VAL A 262 -7.13 16.50 -22.52
CA VAL A 262 -6.52 15.28 -22.00
C VAL A 262 -7.59 14.22 -21.88
N THR A 263 -7.33 13.03 -22.42
CA THR A 263 -8.26 11.90 -22.34
C THR A 263 -7.65 10.77 -21.55
N ALA A 264 -8.48 10.09 -20.74
CA ALA A 264 -8.07 8.94 -19.97
C ALA A 264 -8.98 7.75 -20.29
N THR A 265 -8.39 6.67 -20.80
CA THR A 265 -9.13 5.47 -21.22
C THR A 265 -8.82 4.30 -20.29
N PRO A 266 -9.83 3.67 -19.66
CA PRO A 266 -9.59 2.48 -18.85
C PRO A 266 -9.33 1.26 -19.74
N GLU A 267 -8.25 0.54 -19.48
CA GLU A 267 -7.89 -0.75 -20.10
C GLU A 267 -7.63 -1.80 -19.00
N THR A 268 -7.71 -3.09 -19.33
CA THR A 268 -7.25 -4.17 -18.43
C THR A 268 -6.04 -4.86 -19.03
N TYR A 269 -4.92 -4.85 -18.32
CA TYR A 269 -3.77 -5.66 -18.69
C TYR A 269 -4.08 -7.15 -18.49
N LYS A 270 -3.79 -7.94 -19.52
CA LYS A 270 -3.85 -9.41 -19.47
C LYS A 270 -2.58 -9.99 -20.05
N CYS A 271 -1.97 -10.91 -19.32
CA CYS A 271 -0.94 -11.77 -19.88
C CYS A 271 -1.63 -12.84 -20.74
N ARG A 272 -1.30 -12.93 -22.03
CA ARG A 272 -1.81 -14.01 -22.89
C ARG A 272 -1.17 -15.31 -22.45
N GLN A 273 -2.02 -16.30 -22.19
CA GLN A 273 -1.59 -17.65 -21.89
C GLN A 273 -0.66 -18.17 -22.99
N ARG A 274 0.59 -18.48 -22.62
CA ARG A 274 1.44 -19.31 -23.47
C ARG A 274 0.74 -20.66 -23.60
N ARG A 275 0.56 -21.13 -24.83
CA ARG A 275 -0.16 -22.37 -25.19
C ARG A 275 0.27 -23.60 -24.37
N TYR A 276 1.48 -23.59 -23.81
CA TYR A 276 2.06 -24.67 -23.00
C TYR A 276 2.70 -24.19 -21.67
N GLY A 277 2.31 -23.02 -21.17
CA GLY A 277 2.84 -22.47 -19.92
C GLY A 277 1.96 -22.80 -18.71
N PRO A 278 2.53 -23.10 -17.53
CA PRO A 278 1.74 -23.30 -16.31
C PRO A 278 0.94 -22.04 -15.94
N SER A 279 -0.34 -22.23 -15.57
CA SER A 279 -1.30 -21.15 -15.25
C SER A 279 -0.86 -20.27 -14.07
N TYR A 280 -0.18 -20.84 -13.07
CA TYR A 280 0.26 -20.13 -11.87
C TYR A 280 1.39 -19.11 -12.10
N LYS A 281 2.00 -19.07 -13.30
CA LYS A 281 3.04 -18.10 -13.64
C LYS A 281 2.51 -16.80 -14.25
N GLN A 282 1.20 -16.68 -14.42
CA GLN A 282 0.61 -15.50 -15.04
C GLN A 282 0.26 -14.46 -13.99
N PRO A 283 0.70 -13.20 -14.16
CA PRO A 283 0.25 -12.14 -13.29
C PRO A 283 -1.27 -12.02 -13.43
N PRO A 284 -2.00 -11.82 -12.32
CA PRO A 284 -3.42 -11.59 -12.37
C PRO A 284 -3.73 -10.33 -13.20
N PRO A 285 -4.92 -10.23 -13.82
CA PRO A 285 -5.29 -9.02 -14.56
C PRO A 285 -5.19 -7.78 -13.66
N SER A 286 -4.60 -6.71 -14.19
CA SER A 286 -4.41 -5.45 -13.50
C SER A 286 -5.05 -4.29 -14.30
N PRO A 287 -5.62 -3.28 -13.61
CA PRO A 287 -6.22 -2.14 -14.28
C PRO A 287 -5.12 -1.21 -14.81
N VAL A 288 -5.35 -0.70 -16.01
CA VAL A 288 -4.50 0.29 -16.67
C VAL A 288 -5.35 1.52 -17.00
N LEU A 289 -4.79 2.70 -16.80
CA LEU A 289 -5.33 3.98 -17.25
C LEU A 289 -4.41 4.50 -18.35
N VAL A 290 -4.91 4.56 -19.59
CA VAL A 290 -4.14 5.13 -20.70
C VAL A 290 -4.46 6.62 -20.80
N LEU A 291 -3.49 7.43 -20.39
CA LEU A 291 -3.57 8.88 -20.44
C LEU A 291 -3.01 9.39 -21.77
N ARG A 292 -3.77 10.22 -22.48
CA ARG A 292 -3.34 10.88 -23.72
C ARG A 292 -3.28 12.38 -23.49
N VAL A 293 -2.06 12.90 -23.44
CA VAL A 293 -1.79 14.34 -23.33
C VAL A 293 -1.26 14.82 -24.69
N PRO A 294 -1.83 15.89 -25.29
CA PRO A 294 -1.28 16.49 -26.50
C PRO A 294 0.22 16.76 -26.43
N GLY A 295 0.96 16.34 -27.46
CA GLY A 295 2.41 16.50 -27.54
C GLY A 295 3.24 15.37 -26.91
N VAL A 296 2.60 14.38 -26.28
CA VAL A 296 3.27 13.21 -25.68
C VAL A 296 2.67 11.92 -26.22
N GLU A 297 3.48 10.86 -26.29
CA GLU A 297 2.95 9.52 -26.56
C GLU A 297 1.95 9.08 -25.48
N PRO A 298 0.96 8.23 -25.81
CA PRO A 298 0.01 7.72 -24.83
C PRO A 298 0.74 7.04 -23.66
N MET A 299 0.37 7.43 -22.44
CA MET A 299 1.02 6.98 -21.21
C MET A 299 0.12 5.95 -20.51
N PRO A 300 0.39 4.64 -20.65
CA PRO A 300 -0.32 3.63 -19.89
C PRO A 300 0.23 3.61 -18.45
N ILE A 301 -0.67 3.84 -17.50
CA ILE A 301 -0.38 3.94 -16.07
C ILE A 301 -1.11 2.80 -15.35
N GLY A 302 -0.42 2.08 -14.49
CA GLY A 302 -1.00 1.06 -13.59
C GLY A 302 -1.00 1.53 -12.13
N CYS A 303 -1.56 0.72 -11.24
CA CYS A 303 -1.48 0.93 -9.80
C CYS A 303 -0.50 -0.07 -9.17
N GLN A 304 0.40 0.42 -8.30
CA GLN A 304 1.36 -0.45 -7.60
C GLN A 304 0.74 -1.28 -6.47
N GLU A 305 -0.48 -0.97 -6.07
CA GLU A 305 -1.08 -1.49 -4.85
C GLU A 305 -1.78 -2.83 -5.06
N HIS A 306 -1.49 -3.74 -4.13
CA HIS A 306 -2.03 -5.09 -4.11
C HIS A 306 -3.11 -5.17 -3.03
N ARG A 307 -3.99 -6.17 -3.13
CA ARG A 307 -5.15 -6.30 -2.24
C ARG A 307 -4.75 -6.57 -0.79
N GLY A 308 -3.60 -7.18 -0.54
CA GLY A 308 -3.06 -7.38 0.79
C GLY A 308 -1.63 -7.90 0.79
N ALA A 309 -1.04 -8.05 1.98
CA ALA A 309 0.35 -8.48 2.14
C ALA A 309 0.63 -9.88 1.55
N LEU A 310 -0.38 -10.75 1.50
CA LEU A 310 -0.30 -12.11 0.95
C LEU A 310 -1.14 -12.30 -0.32
N ASP A 311 -1.92 -11.29 -0.71
CA ASP A 311 -2.76 -11.31 -1.91
C ASP A 311 -2.14 -10.37 -2.95
N PHE A 312 -1.38 -10.97 -3.87
CA PHE A 312 -0.73 -10.27 -4.98
C PHE A 312 -1.69 -9.95 -6.13
N SER A 313 -3.00 -10.08 -5.95
CA SER A 313 -3.95 -9.50 -6.90
C SER A 313 -3.96 -7.98 -6.79
N SER A 314 -4.18 -7.29 -7.92
CA SER A 314 -4.35 -5.84 -7.91
C SER A 314 -5.53 -5.46 -7.01
N ARG A 315 -5.32 -4.45 -6.16
CA ARG A 315 -6.36 -3.88 -5.29
C ARG A 315 -7.55 -3.39 -6.11
N PHE A 316 -7.27 -2.78 -7.24
CA PHE A 316 -8.27 -2.15 -8.09
C PHE A 316 -8.61 -3.02 -9.30
N ALA A 317 -9.81 -2.84 -9.83
CA ALA A 317 -10.21 -3.38 -11.12
C ALA A 317 -11.26 -2.49 -11.77
N TRP A 318 -11.40 -2.58 -13.09
CA TRP A 318 -12.49 -1.92 -13.79
C TRP A 318 -13.78 -2.75 -13.71
N ARG A 319 -14.91 -2.06 -13.55
CA ARG A 319 -16.27 -2.58 -13.64
C ARG A 319 -16.70 -2.63 -15.09
N GLY A 320 -17.39 -3.71 -15.45
CA GLY A 320 -17.89 -3.94 -16.80
C GLY A 320 -16.77 -4.28 -17.79
N THR A 321 -17.10 -4.23 -19.07
CA THR A 321 -16.16 -4.54 -20.14
C THR A 321 -15.32 -3.31 -20.47
N VAL A 322 -13.99 -3.47 -20.41
CA VAL A 322 -13.00 -2.49 -20.87
C VAL A 322 -12.09 -3.16 -21.90
N PRO A 323 -11.46 -2.39 -22.81
CA PRO A 323 -10.49 -2.94 -23.75
C PRO A 323 -9.36 -3.71 -23.03
N ASP A 324 -8.97 -4.83 -23.63
CA ASP A 324 -7.88 -5.66 -23.13
C ASP A 324 -6.53 -5.21 -23.70
N ARG A 325 -5.57 -4.99 -22.81
CA ARG A 325 -4.18 -4.72 -23.14
C ARG A 325 -3.37 -6.01 -23.02
N VAL A 326 -3.27 -6.76 -24.12
CA VAL A 326 -2.70 -8.10 -24.11
C VAL A 326 -1.17 -8.06 -24.25
N ASN A 327 -0.45 -8.70 -23.32
CA ASN A 327 1.03 -8.79 -23.33
C ASN A 327 1.77 -7.45 -23.43
N ARG A 328 1.14 -6.35 -23.01
CA ARG A 328 1.76 -5.04 -22.89
C ARG A 328 1.35 -4.47 -21.53
N PRO A 329 2.20 -4.46 -20.50
CA PRO A 329 1.83 -3.92 -19.20
C PRO A 329 1.70 -2.40 -19.34
N ALA A 330 1.30 -1.72 -18.27
CA ALA A 330 1.52 -0.29 -18.19
C ALA A 330 3.04 0.00 -18.15
N ASP A 331 3.47 1.12 -18.72
CA ASP A 331 4.87 1.54 -18.70
C ASP A 331 5.20 2.21 -17.35
N TYR A 332 4.19 2.90 -16.82
CA TYR A 332 4.25 3.60 -15.55
C TYR A 332 3.34 2.98 -14.51
N SER A 333 3.64 3.25 -13.26
CA SER A 333 2.80 2.89 -12.12
C SER A 333 2.79 4.02 -11.11
N VAL A 334 1.64 4.22 -10.48
CA VAL A 334 1.44 5.23 -9.43
C VAL A 334 1.01 4.57 -8.12
N THR A 335 1.09 5.33 -7.04
CA THR A 335 0.61 4.92 -5.71
C THR A 335 -0.92 4.74 -5.73
N ALA A 336 -1.50 4.07 -4.73
CA ALA A 336 -2.96 3.95 -4.66
C ALA A 336 -3.67 5.30 -4.50
N GLY A 337 -3.10 6.23 -3.73
CA GLY A 337 -3.67 7.58 -3.58
C GLY A 337 -3.64 8.37 -4.89
N ASP A 338 -2.52 8.33 -5.62
CA ASP A 338 -2.39 8.97 -6.93
C ASP A 338 -3.30 8.31 -7.97
N TRP A 339 -3.44 6.98 -7.92
CA TRP A 339 -4.38 6.23 -8.77
C TRP A 339 -5.81 6.69 -8.56
N LEU A 340 -6.26 6.76 -7.30
CA LEU A 340 -7.61 7.21 -6.96
C LEU A 340 -7.85 8.64 -7.41
N LEU A 341 -6.87 9.54 -7.23
CA LEU A 341 -6.97 10.91 -7.75
C LEU A 341 -7.13 10.93 -9.27
N LEU A 342 -6.27 10.23 -10.01
CA LEU A 342 -6.37 10.21 -11.48
C LEU A 342 -7.71 9.65 -11.94
N VAL A 343 -8.20 8.59 -11.32
CA VAL A 343 -9.51 8.01 -11.65
C VAL A 343 -10.64 9.00 -11.39
N ASP A 344 -10.58 9.74 -10.28
CA ASP A 344 -11.60 10.73 -9.93
C ASP A 344 -11.57 11.94 -10.85
N GLU A 345 -10.37 12.49 -11.11
CA GLU A 345 -10.17 13.64 -11.99
C GLU A 345 -10.64 13.38 -13.44
N PHE A 346 -10.62 12.13 -13.89
CA PHE A 346 -11.14 11.78 -15.22
C PHE A 346 -12.57 11.20 -15.19
N GLY A 347 -13.28 11.29 -14.06
CA GLY A 347 -14.68 10.88 -13.93
C GLY A 347 -14.88 9.36 -14.09
N LEU A 348 -13.85 8.56 -13.78
CA LEU A 348 -13.86 7.10 -13.94
C LEU A 348 -14.20 6.35 -12.63
N THR A 349 -14.47 7.07 -11.53
CA THR A 349 -14.77 6.50 -10.19
C THR A 349 -15.91 5.48 -10.23
N ALA A 350 -16.99 5.75 -10.96
CA ALA A 350 -18.14 4.83 -11.09
C ALA A 350 -17.78 3.49 -11.77
N ARG A 351 -16.67 3.46 -12.52
CA ARG A 351 -16.13 2.27 -13.19
C ARG A 351 -15.07 1.58 -12.36
N LEU A 352 -14.59 2.14 -11.25
CA LEU A 352 -13.55 1.52 -10.44
C LEU A 352 -14.18 0.60 -9.38
N VAL A 353 -13.55 -0.54 -9.15
CA VAL A 353 -13.86 -1.47 -8.06
C VAL A 353 -12.65 -1.56 -7.16
N ASP A 354 -12.80 -1.13 -5.90
CA ASP A 354 -11.81 -1.38 -4.85
C ASP A 354 -12.09 -2.71 -4.16
N ARG A 355 -11.16 -3.66 -4.26
CA ARG A 355 -11.33 -5.03 -3.74
C ARG A 355 -10.91 -5.17 -2.28
N THR A 356 -10.34 -4.15 -1.66
CA THR A 356 -10.08 -4.14 -0.20
C THR A 356 -11.38 -3.93 0.57
N HIS A 357 -12.31 -3.15 0.02
CA HIS A 357 -13.66 -2.95 0.54
C HIS A 357 -14.61 -4.04 0.02
N ARG A 358 -14.42 -5.30 0.45
CA ARG A 358 -15.53 -6.26 0.39
C ARG A 358 -16.29 -6.25 1.70
N ALA A 359 -17.31 -5.38 1.73
CA ALA A 359 -18.52 -5.60 2.51
C ALA A 359 -19.14 -6.93 2.08
N GLY A 360 -19.77 -7.62 3.04
CA GLY A 360 -20.49 -8.86 2.81
C GLY A 360 -21.45 -8.76 1.63
N GLY A 361 -21.37 -9.76 0.77
CA GLY A 361 -22.49 -10.21 -0.05
C GLY A 361 -22.91 -11.57 0.50
#